data_AF-A0A5M3VQV0-F1
#
_entry.id   AF-A0A5M3VQV0-F1
#
_cell.length_a   1.000
_cell.length_b   1.000
_cell.length_c   1.000
_cell.angle_alpha   90.00
_cell.angle_beta   90.00
_cell.angle_gamma   90.00
#
_symmetry.space_group_name_H-M   'P 1'
#
loop_
_entity.id
_entity.type
_entity.pdbx_description
1 polymer ?
#
loop_
_entity_poly.entity_id
_entity_poly.type
_entity_poly.pdbx_seq_one_letter_code
_entity_poly.pdbx_strand_id
1 'polypeptide(L)'
;MALSNAITAANATPSILRLAPACVYDLTAELPQITGRVSLIGKATTIRRDAATPNIRILDVGVTGRLEVEGLFILNGNLSTGNGAGIRNAGTLIVRLSLVSGNTANSGDGAGIYNSGGALIRNSTIETNFAPNGNGAGIYNNGDMTVYYARLIGNVTNNLGGGLYTAAAHTTRVSKTVINANTSALGSGAGFASAGTTSLFRSRVEYNRGTSGAGIAVVAPGTVTLKYSVVRRNNNGNCVPVSTITGCVG
;
A
#
# COMPACT_ATOMS: atom_id res chain seq x y z
N MET A 1 18.31 0.23 17.85
CA MET A 1 18.93 -1.06 18.26
C MET A 1 17.94 -2.01 18.94
N ALA A 2 17.19 -1.61 19.97
CA ALA A 2 16.31 -2.54 20.71
C ALA A 2 15.25 -3.27 19.83
N LEU A 3 14.53 -2.54 18.97
CA LEU A 3 13.54 -3.13 18.08
C LEU A 3 14.16 -4.12 17.08
N SER A 4 15.33 -3.77 16.52
CA SER A 4 16.08 -4.64 15.61
C SER A 4 16.42 -5.98 16.28
N ASN A 5 16.97 -5.94 17.49
CA ASN A 5 17.33 -7.16 18.22
C ASN A 5 16.10 -8.01 18.57
N ALA A 6 14.99 -7.37 18.94
CA ALA A 6 13.74 -8.06 19.21
C ALA A 6 13.18 -8.76 17.97
N ILE A 7 13.28 -8.13 16.80
CA ILE A 7 12.89 -8.73 15.52
C ILE A 7 13.80 -9.92 15.18
N THR A 8 15.12 -9.79 15.35
CA THR A 8 16.06 -10.91 15.13
C THR A 8 15.71 -12.12 15.99
N ALA A 9 15.40 -11.91 17.28
CA ALA A 9 14.95 -12.98 18.17
C ALA A 9 13.60 -13.57 17.71
N ALA A 10 12.65 -12.71 17.33
CA ALA A 10 11.32 -13.13 16.86
C ALA A 10 11.34 -13.91 15.53
N ASN A 11 12.36 -13.69 14.70
CA ASN A 11 12.60 -14.49 13.50
C ASN A 11 12.96 -15.94 13.84
N ALA A 12 13.75 -16.17 14.88
CA ALA A 12 14.13 -17.51 15.33
C ALA A 12 13.02 -18.21 16.14
N THR A 13 12.23 -17.44 16.89
CA THR A 13 11.16 -17.96 17.73
C THR A 13 9.90 -17.09 17.60
N PRO A 14 8.79 -17.61 17.06
CA PRO A 14 7.58 -16.83 16.83
C PRO A 14 7.16 -16.02 18.05
N SER A 15 7.03 -14.70 17.88
CA SER A 15 6.85 -13.78 19.02
C SER A 15 5.88 -12.64 18.72
N ILE A 16 5.20 -12.20 19.78
CA ILE A 16 4.41 -10.96 19.79
C ILE A 16 5.23 -9.88 20.48
N LEU A 17 5.71 -8.91 19.70
CA LEU A 17 6.45 -7.76 20.20
C LEU A 17 5.47 -6.62 20.48
N ARG A 18 5.20 -6.39 21.76
CA ARG A 18 4.39 -5.26 22.24
C ARG A 18 5.26 -4.03 22.39
N LEU A 19 5.04 -3.04 21.53
CA LEU A 19 5.78 -1.79 21.54
C LEU A 19 5.13 -0.81 22.50
N ALA A 20 5.94 0.09 23.05
CA ALA A 20 5.49 1.07 24.01
C ALA A 20 4.43 2.00 23.37
N PRO A 21 3.29 2.25 24.06
CA PRO A 21 2.20 3.05 23.52
C PRO A 21 2.63 4.51 23.32
N ALA A 22 2.18 5.14 22.25
CA ALA A 22 2.50 6.54 21.89
C ALA A 22 4.01 6.88 21.77
N CYS A 23 4.89 5.88 21.76
CA CYS A 23 6.33 6.09 21.57
C CYS A 23 6.70 6.15 20.09
N VAL A 24 7.84 6.79 19.82
CA VAL A 24 8.47 6.85 18.50
C VAL A 24 9.73 5.99 18.50
N TYR A 25 9.83 5.10 17.52
CA TYR A 25 10.99 4.28 17.22
C TYR A 25 11.65 4.84 15.97
N ASP A 26 12.63 5.71 16.19
CA ASP A 26 13.43 6.33 15.14
C ASP A 26 14.50 5.36 14.63
N LEU A 27 14.39 5.00 13.35
CA LEU A 27 15.30 4.07 12.68
C LEU A 27 16.51 4.82 12.12
N THR A 28 17.68 4.42 12.61
CA THR A 28 18.99 4.88 12.14
C THR A 28 19.70 3.88 11.21
N ALA A 29 19.06 2.73 10.98
CA ALA A 29 19.50 1.66 10.08
C ALA A 29 18.29 0.78 9.72
N GLU A 30 18.42 -0.04 8.68
CA GLU A 30 17.39 -1.01 8.29
C GLU A 30 17.08 -1.99 9.42
N LEU A 31 15.79 -2.33 9.56
CA LEU A 31 15.39 -3.45 10.41
C LEU A 31 15.70 -4.78 9.71
N PRO A 32 16.03 -5.85 10.46
CA PRO A 32 16.24 -7.17 9.88
C PRO A 32 15.01 -7.64 9.09
N GLN A 33 15.25 -8.30 7.97
CA GLN A 33 14.17 -8.93 7.21
C GLN A 33 13.41 -9.93 8.09
N ILE A 34 12.08 -9.87 8.02
CA ILE A 34 11.18 -10.83 8.68
C ILE A 34 11.21 -12.13 7.88
N THR A 35 11.85 -13.15 8.44
CA THR A 35 11.95 -14.50 7.88
C THR A 35 11.14 -15.53 8.67
N GLY A 36 10.84 -15.23 9.93
CA GLY A 36 9.97 -16.02 10.81
C GLY A 36 8.57 -15.42 10.96
N ARG A 37 7.88 -15.77 12.06
CA ARG A 37 6.54 -15.26 12.38
C ARG A 37 6.63 -14.18 13.46
N VAL A 38 6.41 -12.93 13.08
CA VAL A 38 6.54 -11.77 13.95
C VAL A 38 5.22 -11.01 14.00
N SER A 39 4.74 -10.68 15.19
CA SER A 39 3.63 -9.74 15.38
C SER A 39 4.14 -8.49 16.09
N LEU A 40 3.98 -7.33 15.45
CA LEU A 40 4.29 -6.02 16.02
C LEU A 40 2.97 -5.36 16.43
N ILE A 41 2.78 -5.15 17.74
CA ILE A 41 1.56 -4.56 18.28
C ILE A 41 1.92 -3.25 18.99
N GLY A 42 1.29 -2.16 18.59
CA GLY A 42 1.38 -0.86 19.23
C GLY A 42 0.03 -0.26 19.56
N LYS A 43 0.06 0.94 20.14
CA LYS A 43 -1.12 1.77 20.39
C LYS A 43 -0.73 3.22 20.12
N ALA A 44 -1.02 3.68 18.90
CA ALA A 44 -0.50 4.94 18.37
C ALA A 44 1.04 5.01 18.41
N THR A 45 1.69 3.86 18.24
CA THR A 45 3.15 3.75 18.29
C THR A 45 3.71 3.96 16.89
N THR A 46 4.75 4.78 16.77
CA THR A 46 5.36 5.13 15.49
C THR A 46 6.66 4.36 15.29
N ILE A 47 6.84 3.77 14.10
CA ILE A 47 8.13 3.31 13.58
C ILE A 47 8.40 4.14 12.34
N ARG A 48 9.49 4.92 12.34
CA ARG A 48 9.81 5.80 11.22
C ARG A 48 11.30 5.84 10.93
N ARG A 49 11.64 6.19 9.69
CA ARG A 49 13.02 6.57 9.35
C ARG A 49 13.34 7.91 10.01
N ASP A 50 14.45 7.97 10.73
CA ASP A 50 14.98 9.25 11.21
C ASP A 50 15.46 10.10 10.02
N ALA A 51 15.26 11.42 10.08
CA ALA A 51 15.52 12.30 8.94
C ALA A 51 17.00 12.33 8.53
N ALA A 52 17.93 12.19 9.48
CA ALA A 52 19.36 12.18 9.24
C ALA A 52 19.88 10.81 8.75
N THR A 53 19.06 9.77 8.83
CA THR A 53 19.41 8.43 8.34
C THR A 53 19.42 8.40 6.81
N PRO A 54 20.39 7.72 6.18
CA PRO A 54 20.32 7.41 4.76
C PRO A 54 19.00 6.74 4.35
N ASN A 55 18.74 6.68 3.05
CA ASN A 55 17.55 6.03 2.50
C ASN A 55 17.47 4.56 2.93
N ILE A 56 16.39 4.20 3.62
CA ILE A 56 16.10 2.86 4.11
C ILE A 56 14.61 2.54 4.00
N ARG A 57 14.30 1.24 3.91
CA ARG A 57 12.95 0.68 4.09
C ARG A 57 12.60 0.57 5.58
N ILE A 58 11.32 0.71 5.94
CA ILE A 58 10.88 0.52 7.33
C ILE A 58 10.71 -0.96 7.69
N LEU A 59 9.92 -1.72 6.91
CA LEU A 59 9.64 -3.14 7.18
C LEU A 59 9.80 -4.01 5.94
N ASP A 60 10.47 -5.15 6.12
CA ASP A 60 10.80 -6.07 5.04
C ASP A 60 10.36 -7.50 5.35
N VAL A 61 9.44 -8.08 4.59
CA VAL A 61 8.97 -9.46 4.79
C VAL A 61 9.55 -10.36 3.70
N GLY A 62 10.36 -11.33 4.10
CA GLY A 62 10.91 -12.36 3.24
C GLY A 62 9.86 -13.39 2.81
N VAL A 63 10.21 -14.26 1.86
CA VAL A 63 9.29 -15.24 1.26
C VAL A 63 8.69 -16.23 2.27
N THR A 64 9.45 -16.61 3.30
CA THR A 64 8.98 -17.46 4.42
C THR A 64 8.38 -16.66 5.57
N GLY A 65 8.53 -15.33 5.54
CA GLY A 65 8.16 -14.44 6.62
C GLY A 65 6.66 -14.29 6.76
N ARG A 66 6.22 -14.16 8.00
CA ARG A 66 4.86 -13.71 8.33
C ARG A 66 4.94 -12.55 9.28
N LEU A 67 4.46 -11.39 8.83
CA LEU A 67 4.39 -10.18 9.62
C LEU A 67 2.93 -9.78 9.89
N GLU A 68 2.62 -9.55 11.15
CA GLU A 68 1.42 -8.86 11.57
C GLU A 68 1.77 -7.50 12.16
N VAL A 69 1.13 -6.44 11.66
CA VAL A 69 1.29 -5.05 12.09
C VAL A 69 -0.06 -4.58 12.62
N GLU A 70 -0.13 -4.27 13.92
CA GLU A 70 -1.35 -3.81 14.58
C GLU A 70 -1.12 -2.52 15.37
N GLY A 71 -1.94 -1.49 15.14
CA GLY A 71 -1.90 -0.28 15.96
C GLY A 71 -0.65 0.58 15.77
N LEU A 72 0.00 0.46 14.61
CA LEU A 72 1.29 1.09 14.33
C LEU A 72 1.19 2.16 13.23
N PHE A 73 2.04 3.18 13.34
CA PHE A 73 2.28 4.16 12.29
C PHE A 73 3.63 3.86 11.65
N ILE A 74 3.63 3.50 10.36
CA ILE A 74 4.80 3.13 9.56
C ILE A 74 5.12 4.29 8.62
N LEU A 75 6.12 5.09 8.99
CA LEU A 75 6.30 6.41 8.41
C LEU A 75 7.68 6.64 7.77
N ASN A 76 7.71 7.52 6.76
CA ASN A 76 8.91 8.18 6.24
C ASN A 76 10.01 7.26 5.67
N GLY A 77 9.69 6.00 5.37
CA GLY A 77 10.57 5.13 4.58
C GLY A 77 10.94 5.83 3.28
N ASN A 78 12.21 5.78 2.90
CA ASN A 78 12.69 6.48 1.71
C ASN A 78 13.69 5.59 1.00
N LEU A 79 13.44 5.28 -0.26
CA LEU A 79 14.33 4.50 -1.10
C LEU A 79 14.68 5.30 -2.36
N SER A 80 15.97 5.38 -2.67
CA SER A 80 16.41 5.85 -4.00
C SER A 80 16.01 4.84 -5.06
N THR A 81 16.24 3.55 -4.78
CA THR A 81 15.92 2.42 -5.65
C THR A 81 15.22 1.32 -4.85
N GLY A 82 14.31 0.60 -5.51
CA GLY A 82 13.58 -0.52 -4.92
C GLY A 82 12.17 -0.17 -4.44
N ASN A 83 11.39 -1.22 -4.23
CA ASN A 83 9.95 -1.14 -3.97
C ASN A 83 9.63 -1.18 -2.48
N GLY A 84 8.43 -0.71 -2.09
CA GLY A 84 7.96 -0.87 -0.72
C GLY A 84 8.80 -0.12 0.29
N ALA A 85 8.92 1.20 0.17
CA ALA A 85 9.73 2.00 1.09
C ALA A 85 9.19 1.97 2.53
N GLY A 86 7.86 1.98 2.70
CA GLY A 86 7.22 1.65 3.97
C GLY A 86 7.34 0.17 4.26
N ILE A 87 6.63 -0.65 3.48
CA ILE A 87 6.59 -2.10 3.66
C ILE A 87 6.81 -2.80 2.32
N ARG A 88 7.79 -3.71 2.25
CA ARG A 88 7.89 -4.70 1.17
C ARG A 88 7.49 -6.06 1.73
N ASN A 89 6.54 -6.73 1.07
CA ASN A 89 6.10 -8.06 1.44
C ASN A 89 6.32 -9.07 0.30
N ALA A 90 7.14 -10.09 0.53
CA ALA A 90 7.20 -11.29 -0.33
C ALA A 90 6.63 -12.55 0.34
N GLY A 91 6.24 -12.48 1.61
CA GLY A 91 5.65 -13.58 2.37
C GLY A 91 4.18 -13.30 2.68
N THR A 92 3.82 -13.40 3.96
CA THR A 92 2.46 -13.06 4.44
C THR A 92 2.47 -11.77 5.27
N LEU A 93 1.64 -10.81 4.88
CA LEU A 93 1.47 -9.54 5.60
C LEU A 93 0.02 -9.36 6.07
N ILE A 94 -0.16 -9.00 7.33
CA ILE A 94 -1.43 -8.53 7.89
C ILE A 94 -1.21 -7.14 8.47
N VAL A 95 -1.92 -6.13 7.97
CA VAL A 95 -1.88 -4.77 8.51
C VAL A 95 -3.26 -4.40 9.03
N ARG A 96 -3.37 -4.18 10.34
CA ARG A 96 -4.64 -3.82 10.98
C ARG A 96 -4.54 -2.60 11.89
N LEU A 97 -5.59 -1.77 11.92
CA LEU A 97 -5.66 -0.61 12.81
C LEU A 97 -4.41 0.29 12.73
N SER A 98 -3.84 0.41 11.54
CA SER A 98 -2.51 1.00 11.34
C SER A 98 -2.53 2.10 10.29
N LEU A 99 -1.50 2.93 10.31
CA LEU A 99 -1.24 3.99 9.34
C LEU A 99 0.05 3.67 8.58
N VAL A 100 0.04 3.75 7.26
CA VAL A 100 1.25 3.71 6.43
C VAL A 100 1.31 4.99 5.62
N SER A 101 2.25 5.88 5.95
CA SER A 101 2.22 7.25 5.43
C SER A 101 3.59 7.91 5.24
N GLY A 102 3.66 8.83 4.28
CA GLY A 102 4.86 9.63 4.02
C GLY A 102 6.03 8.82 3.47
N ASN A 103 5.78 7.60 2.97
CA ASN A 103 6.84 6.77 2.43
C ASN A 103 7.11 7.12 0.95
N THR A 104 8.38 7.11 0.55
CA THR A 104 8.84 7.50 -0.79
C THR A 104 9.66 6.39 -1.44
N ALA A 105 9.24 5.91 -2.61
CA ALA A 105 10.03 5.01 -3.46
C ALA A 105 10.35 5.74 -4.77
N ASN A 106 11.53 6.35 -4.86
CA ASN A 106 11.85 7.29 -5.94
C ASN A 106 11.84 6.62 -7.32
N SER A 107 12.45 5.44 -7.44
CA SER A 107 12.46 4.66 -8.69
C SER A 107 11.82 3.27 -8.53
N GLY A 108 10.91 3.11 -7.57
CA GLY A 108 10.26 1.83 -7.28
C GLY A 108 8.75 1.97 -7.09
N ASP A 109 8.07 0.83 -7.12
CA ASP A 109 6.64 0.73 -6.95
C ASP A 109 6.22 0.62 -5.47
N GLY A 110 4.96 0.94 -5.18
CA GLY A 110 4.39 0.60 -3.87
C GLY A 110 5.04 1.36 -2.73
N ALA A 111 5.24 2.68 -2.86
CA ALA A 111 6.00 3.45 -1.86
C ALA A 111 5.50 3.21 -0.43
N GLY A 112 4.18 3.17 -0.22
CA GLY A 112 3.59 2.70 1.02
C GLY A 112 3.79 1.20 1.20
N ILE A 113 3.13 0.40 0.37
CA ILE A 113 3.18 -1.07 0.42
C ILE A 113 3.46 -1.65 -0.96
N TYR A 114 4.51 -2.44 -1.09
CA TYR A 114 4.71 -3.36 -2.21
C TYR A 114 4.43 -4.79 -1.75
N ASN A 115 3.50 -5.46 -2.40
CA ASN A 115 3.15 -6.86 -2.10
C ASN A 115 3.46 -7.76 -3.29
N SER A 116 4.33 -8.76 -3.12
CA SER A 116 4.54 -9.87 -4.05
C SER A 116 4.20 -11.24 -3.45
N GLY A 117 3.62 -11.25 -2.24
CA GLY A 117 3.11 -12.45 -1.57
C GLY A 117 1.61 -12.33 -1.29
N GLY A 118 1.19 -12.75 -0.09
CA GLY A 118 -0.18 -12.60 0.39
C GLY A 118 -0.32 -11.44 1.36
N ALA A 119 -1.30 -10.55 1.15
CA ALA A 119 -1.55 -9.41 2.03
C ALA A 119 -3.03 -9.24 2.41
N LEU A 120 -3.27 -8.93 3.69
CA LEU A 120 -4.55 -8.47 4.22
C LEU A 120 -4.38 -7.09 4.86
N ILE A 121 -5.03 -6.09 4.29
CA ILE A 121 -5.10 -4.73 4.85
C ILE A 121 -6.50 -4.51 5.40
N ARG A 122 -6.63 -4.27 6.72
CA ARG A 122 -7.94 -4.13 7.37
C ARG A 122 -8.00 -2.97 8.35
N ASN A 123 -9.05 -2.15 8.29
CA ASN A 123 -9.23 -1.04 9.24
C ASN A 123 -8.00 -0.13 9.32
N SER A 124 -7.35 0.13 8.19
CA SER A 124 -6.07 0.83 8.12
C SER A 124 -6.13 1.95 7.10
N THR A 125 -5.25 2.93 7.25
CA THR A 125 -5.13 4.07 6.35
C THR A 125 -3.77 4.02 5.67
N ILE A 126 -3.76 4.13 4.34
CA ILE A 126 -2.55 4.21 3.52
C ILE A 126 -2.60 5.57 2.82
N GLU A 127 -1.77 6.51 3.26
CA GLU A 127 -1.90 7.89 2.80
C GLU A 127 -0.60 8.62 2.54
N THR A 128 -0.64 9.61 1.65
CA THR A 128 0.47 10.52 1.35
C THR A 128 1.80 9.82 1.05
N ASN A 129 1.74 8.64 0.42
CA ASN A 129 2.91 7.94 -0.08
C ASN A 129 3.22 8.39 -1.51
N PHE A 130 4.51 8.40 -1.87
CA PHE A 130 4.99 9.01 -3.11
C PHE A 130 5.89 8.05 -3.92
N ALA A 131 5.45 7.69 -5.12
CA ALA A 131 6.22 6.89 -6.07
C ALA A 131 6.34 7.63 -7.40
N PRO A 132 7.23 8.64 -7.53
CA PRO A 132 7.27 9.51 -8.70
C PRO A 132 7.55 8.76 -10.00
N ASN A 133 8.36 7.70 -9.98
CA ASN A 133 8.70 6.92 -11.18
C ASN A 133 8.19 5.48 -11.14
N GLY A 134 7.40 5.12 -10.13
CA GLY A 134 6.78 3.80 -9.99
C GLY A 134 5.26 3.87 -9.99
N ASN A 135 4.60 2.72 -9.98
CA ASN A 135 3.15 2.59 -9.91
C ASN A 135 2.69 2.33 -8.48
N GLY A 136 1.40 2.50 -8.22
CA GLY A 136 0.82 2.04 -6.95
C GLY A 136 1.38 2.81 -5.76
N ALA A 137 1.45 4.14 -5.78
CA ALA A 137 2.19 4.89 -4.76
C ALA A 137 1.75 4.55 -3.32
N GLY A 138 0.44 4.41 -3.10
CA GLY A 138 -0.08 3.84 -1.87
C GLY A 138 0.25 2.35 -1.77
N ILE A 139 -0.27 1.57 -2.72
CA ILE A 139 -0.10 0.12 -2.77
C ILE A 139 0.20 -0.35 -4.20
N TYR A 140 1.25 -1.16 -4.35
CA TYR A 140 1.47 -1.98 -5.54
C TYR A 140 1.31 -3.45 -5.20
N ASN A 141 0.39 -4.13 -5.89
CA ASN A 141 0.08 -5.54 -5.67
C ASN A 141 0.52 -6.40 -6.87
N ASN A 142 1.58 -7.17 -6.65
CA ASN A 142 2.13 -8.23 -7.49
C ASN A 142 1.95 -9.63 -6.86
N GLY A 143 0.83 -9.82 -6.17
CA GLY A 143 0.50 -11.05 -5.45
C GLY A 143 -1.01 -11.11 -5.17
N ASP A 144 -1.40 -11.80 -4.11
CA ASP A 144 -2.80 -11.83 -3.68
C ASP A 144 -3.05 -10.84 -2.56
N MET A 145 -4.07 -9.99 -2.72
CA MET A 145 -4.39 -8.97 -1.73
C MET A 145 -5.87 -8.83 -1.46
N THR A 146 -6.20 -8.68 -0.18
CA THR A 146 -7.51 -8.21 0.28
C THR A 146 -7.37 -6.91 1.05
N VAL A 147 -8.19 -5.92 0.70
CA VAL A 147 -8.29 -4.62 1.36
C VAL A 147 -9.73 -4.45 1.87
N TYR A 148 -9.89 -4.25 3.17
CA TYR A 148 -11.21 -4.24 3.82
C TYR A 148 -11.34 -3.13 4.87
N TYR A 149 -12.39 -2.32 4.82
CA TYR A 149 -12.57 -1.18 5.74
C TYR A 149 -11.35 -0.26 5.80
N ALA A 150 -10.68 -0.06 4.66
CA ALA A 150 -9.48 0.76 4.60
C ALA A 150 -9.76 2.13 3.98
N ARG A 151 -8.75 3.00 4.05
CA ARG A 151 -8.72 4.28 3.33
C ARG A 151 -7.40 4.40 2.58
N LEU A 152 -7.46 4.70 1.29
CA LEU A 152 -6.30 4.94 0.43
C LEU A 152 -6.39 6.39 -0.04
N ILE A 153 -5.58 7.27 0.57
CA ILE A 153 -5.80 8.72 0.48
C ILE A 153 -4.56 9.49 0.04
N GLY A 154 -4.70 10.40 -0.91
CA GLY A 154 -3.65 11.40 -1.15
C GLY A 154 -2.30 10.80 -1.57
N ASN A 155 -2.29 9.56 -2.09
CA ASN A 155 -1.08 8.94 -2.58
C ASN A 155 -0.78 9.45 -4.00
N VAL A 156 0.50 9.64 -4.31
CA VAL A 156 0.92 10.36 -5.52
C VAL A 156 1.94 9.53 -6.30
N THR A 157 1.65 9.34 -7.58
CA THR A 157 2.58 8.81 -8.59
C THR A 157 2.55 9.72 -9.82
N ASN A 158 3.56 9.65 -10.68
CA ASN A 158 3.44 10.16 -12.05
C ASN A 158 2.98 9.09 -13.05
N ASN A 159 3.00 7.80 -12.68
CA ASN A 159 2.64 6.66 -13.52
C ASN A 159 1.22 6.17 -13.16
N LEU A 160 0.95 4.86 -13.08
CA LEU A 160 -0.40 4.33 -12.87
C LEU A 160 -0.73 4.05 -11.41
N GLY A 161 -2.01 4.20 -11.04
CA GLY A 161 -2.51 3.72 -9.74
C GLY A 161 -1.99 4.54 -8.56
N GLY A 162 -2.39 5.80 -8.42
CA GLY A 162 -1.95 6.62 -7.28
C GLY A 162 -2.24 5.95 -5.93
N GLY A 163 -3.49 5.51 -5.72
CA GLY A 163 -3.87 4.78 -4.51
C GLY A 163 -3.43 3.31 -4.54
N LEU A 164 -3.78 2.59 -5.60
CA LEU A 164 -3.53 1.16 -5.76
C LEU A 164 -3.18 0.81 -7.21
N TYR A 165 -2.23 -0.09 -7.39
CA TYR A 165 -1.98 -0.76 -8.67
C TYR A 165 -2.03 -2.28 -8.48
N THR A 166 -2.73 -2.98 -9.37
CA THR A 166 -2.76 -4.45 -9.40
C THR A 166 -2.07 -4.94 -10.67
N ALA A 167 -0.96 -5.65 -10.51
CA ALA A 167 -0.15 -6.17 -11.61
C ALA A 167 -0.85 -7.32 -12.36
N ALA A 168 -0.38 -7.59 -13.58
CA ALA A 168 -0.91 -8.64 -14.43
C ALA A 168 -0.86 -10.02 -13.73
N ALA A 169 -1.82 -10.89 -14.05
CA ALA A 169 -2.00 -12.22 -13.44
C ALA A 169 -2.25 -12.26 -11.92
N HIS A 170 -2.40 -11.10 -11.26
CA HIS A 170 -2.60 -11.00 -9.83
C HIS A 170 -3.97 -10.43 -9.46
N THR A 171 -4.41 -10.69 -8.22
CA THR A 171 -5.76 -10.35 -7.78
C THR A 171 -5.77 -9.40 -6.59
N THR A 172 -6.63 -8.38 -6.66
CA THR A 172 -6.95 -7.53 -5.51
C THR A 172 -8.46 -7.50 -5.24
N ARG A 173 -8.85 -7.81 -4.00
CA ARG A 173 -10.23 -7.73 -3.53
C ARG A 173 -10.38 -6.55 -2.58
N VAL A 174 -11.15 -5.55 -2.99
CA VAL A 174 -11.36 -4.31 -2.23
C VAL A 174 -12.80 -4.27 -1.75
N SER A 175 -13.01 -4.09 -0.45
CA SER A 175 -14.37 -3.99 0.08
C SER A 175 -14.52 -2.98 1.21
N LYS A 176 -15.68 -2.29 1.24
CA LYS A 176 -16.00 -1.26 2.23
C LYS A 176 -14.88 -0.23 2.42
N THR A 177 -14.20 0.10 1.34
CA THR A 177 -12.98 0.92 1.34
C THR A 177 -13.22 2.21 0.58
N VAL A 178 -12.56 3.28 1.02
CA VAL A 178 -12.57 4.58 0.34
C VAL A 178 -11.22 4.80 -0.33
N ILE A 179 -11.22 5.08 -1.63
CA ILE A 179 -10.04 5.42 -2.41
C ILE A 179 -10.24 6.85 -2.91
N ASN A 180 -9.57 7.82 -2.27
CA ASN A 180 -9.86 9.23 -2.52
C ASN A 180 -8.64 10.15 -2.58
N ALA A 181 -8.77 11.24 -3.33
CA ALA A 181 -7.75 12.29 -3.42
C ALA A 181 -6.36 11.81 -3.88
N ASN A 182 -6.26 10.61 -4.46
CA ASN A 182 -5.00 10.11 -5.00
C ASN A 182 -4.70 10.78 -6.34
N THR A 183 -3.41 10.89 -6.66
CA THR A 183 -2.93 11.58 -7.86
C THR A 183 -2.04 10.67 -8.70
N SER A 184 -2.28 10.67 -10.01
CA SER A 184 -1.43 10.08 -11.04
C SER A 184 -1.10 11.20 -12.04
N ALA A 185 -0.01 11.93 -11.79
CA ALA A 185 0.20 13.25 -12.40
C ALA A 185 0.33 13.21 -13.92
N LEU A 186 0.93 12.15 -14.47
CA LEU A 186 1.13 11.96 -15.91
C LEU A 186 0.41 10.71 -16.44
N GLY A 187 -0.35 10.00 -15.59
CA GLY A 187 -0.97 8.72 -15.93
C GLY A 187 -2.47 8.67 -15.63
N SER A 188 -3.00 7.45 -15.71
CA SER A 188 -4.42 7.14 -15.52
C SER A 188 -4.68 6.35 -14.23
N GLY A 189 -5.95 6.25 -13.82
CA GLY A 189 -6.34 5.42 -12.68
C GLY A 189 -5.72 5.91 -11.37
N ALA A 190 -5.73 7.22 -11.13
CA ALA A 190 -5.19 7.82 -9.93
C ALA A 190 -5.77 7.19 -8.64
N GLY A 191 -7.06 6.87 -8.63
CA GLY A 191 -7.66 6.06 -7.57
C GLY A 191 -7.02 4.67 -7.56
N PHE A 192 -7.26 3.89 -8.61
CA PHE A 192 -6.45 2.70 -8.85
C PHE A 192 -6.35 2.33 -10.33
N ALA A 193 -5.34 1.53 -10.66
CA ALA A 193 -5.18 0.91 -11.97
C ALA A 193 -5.01 -0.60 -11.84
N SER A 194 -5.51 -1.37 -12.81
CA SER A 194 -5.47 -2.83 -12.79
C SER A 194 -5.04 -3.41 -14.14
N ALA A 195 -3.85 -4.02 -14.16
CA ALA A 195 -3.40 -4.93 -15.21
C ALA A 195 -3.77 -6.40 -14.91
N GLY A 196 -4.10 -6.70 -13.66
CA GLY A 196 -4.67 -7.99 -13.22
C GLY A 196 -6.17 -7.90 -12.98
N THR A 197 -6.66 -8.64 -11.99
CA THR A 197 -8.09 -8.69 -11.63
C THR A 197 -8.34 -7.92 -10.35
N THR A 198 -9.18 -6.89 -10.42
CA THR A 198 -9.58 -6.11 -9.24
C THR A 198 -11.09 -6.13 -9.05
N SER A 199 -11.56 -6.43 -7.84
CA SER A 199 -12.99 -6.42 -7.51
C SER A 199 -13.30 -5.43 -6.39
N LEU A 200 -14.34 -4.62 -6.56
CA LEU A 200 -14.79 -3.64 -5.57
C LEU A 200 -16.18 -3.99 -5.07
N PHE A 201 -16.32 -4.17 -3.75
CA PHE A 201 -17.60 -4.42 -3.09
C PHE A 201 -17.92 -3.37 -2.03
N ARG A 202 -19.03 -2.62 -2.20
CA ARG A 202 -19.45 -1.56 -1.25
C ARG A 202 -18.36 -0.51 -1.00
N SER A 203 -17.59 -0.17 -2.03
CA SER A 203 -16.46 0.76 -1.95
C SER A 203 -16.73 2.07 -2.69
N ARG A 204 -15.94 3.10 -2.41
CA ARG A 204 -16.03 4.42 -3.07
C ARG A 204 -14.70 4.82 -3.67
N VAL A 205 -14.72 5.29 -4.91
CA VAL A 205 -13.56 5.84 -5.63
C VAL A 205 -13.90 7.28 -6.05
N GLU A 206 -13.39 8.26 -5.32
CA GLU A 206 -13.81 9.66 -5.50
C GLU A 206 -12.70 10.71 -5.33
N TYR A 207 -12.80 11.83 -6.05
CA TYR A 207 -11.85 12.96 -5.98
C TYR A 207 -10.41 12.63 -6.37
N ASN A 208 -10.18 11.56 -7.13
CA ASN A 208 -8.85 11.23 -7.63
C ASN A 208 -8.51 12.07 -8.88
N ARG A 209 -7.23 12.35 -9.09
CA ARG A 209 -6.75 13.25 -10.15
C ARG A 209 -5.70 12.57 -11.03
N GLY A 210 -5.95 12.52 -12.33
CA GLY A 210 -5.03 11.98 -13.32
C GLY A 210 -5.31 12.54 -14.70
N THR A 211 -4.61 12.07 -15.72
CA THR A 211 -4.74 12.59 -17.11
C THR A 211 -5.95 12.01 -17.83
N SER A 212 -6.35 10.79 -17.51
CA SER A 212 -7.55 10.12 -18.03
C SER A 212 -8.05 9.05 -17.06
N GLY A 213 -9.37 8.88 -16.95
CA GLY A 213 -10.00 7.88 -16.08
C GLY A 213 -9.40 7.88 -14.68
N ALA A 214 -9.31 9.06 -14.06
CA ALA A 214 -8.58 9.20 -12.80
C ALA A 214 -9.17 8.40 -11.65
N GLY A 215 -10.44 7.99 -11.71
CA GLY A 215 -10.97 7.03 -10.76
C GLY A 215 -10.30 5.67 -10.94
N ILE A 216 -10.56 5.02 -12.07
CA ILE A 216 -10.12 3.65 -12.36
C ILE A 216 -9.51 3.55 -13.76
N ALA A 217 -8.35 2.93 -13.87
CA ALA A 217 -7.80 2.49 -15.15
C ALA A 217 -7.74 0.97 -15.24
N VAL A 218 -8.23 0.40 -16.34
CA VAL A 218 -7.99 -1.00 -16.73
C VAL A 218 -6.91 -1.00 -17.79
N VAL A 219 -5.82 -1.70 -17.50
CA VAL A 219 -4.71 -1.92 -18.43
C VAL A 219 -4.85 -3.33 -18.94
N ALA A 220 -4.96 -3.53 -20.26
CA ALA A 220 -5.09 -4.87 -20.82
C ALA A 220 -3.90 -5.76 -20.38
N PRO A 221 -4.14 -7.03 -19.97
CA PRO A 221 -5.39 -7.80 -20.07
C PRO A 221 -6.29 -7.73 -18.82
N GLY A 222 -6.10 -6.73 -17.96
CA GLY A 222 -6.75 -6.62 -16.67
C GLY A 222 -8.28 -6.51 -16.73
N THR A 223 -8.92 -6.77 -15.60
CA THR A 223 -10.37 -6.66 -15.43
C THR A 223 -10.72 -5.98 -14.13
N VAL A 224 -11.85 -5.25 -14.12
CA VAL A 224 -12.40 -4.62 -12.93
C VAL A 224 -13.89 -4.94 -12.82
N THR A 225 -14.30 -5.44 -11.65
CA THR A 225 -15.70 -5.69 -11.33
C THR A 225 -16.18 -4.79 -10.20
N LEU A 226 -17.27 -4.06 -10.42
CA LEU A 226 -17.90 -3.21 -9.42
C LEU A 226 -19.21 -3.84 -8.92
N LYS A 227 -19.36 -3.98 -7.60
CA LYS A 227 -20.60 -4.45 -6.96
C LYS A 227 -20.99 -3.56 -5.78
N TYR A 228 -22.12 -2.87 -5.88
CA TYR A 228 -22.56 -1.85 -4.91
C TYR A 228 -21.49 -0.78 -4.61
N SER A 229 -20.60 -0.54 -5.57
CA SER A 229 -19.49 0.39 -5.43
C SER A 229 -19.76 1.61 -6.30
N VAL A 230 -19.25 2.76 -5.87
CA VAL A 230 -19.50 4.06 -6.54
C VAL A 230 -18.17 4.65 -6.98
N VAL A 231 -18.10 5.07 -8.24
CA VAL A 231 -16.98 5.80 -8.82
C VAL A 231 -17.52 7.13 -9.28
N ARG A 232 -17.04 8.25 -8.72
CA ARG A 232 -17.60 9.57 -9.02
C ARG A 232 -16.63 10.69 -8.70
N ARG A 233 -16.86 11.88 -9.27
CA ARG A 233 -16.14 13.12 -8.92
C ARG A 233 -14.62 12.98 -9.07
N ASN A 234 -14.15 12.16 -10.00
CA ASN A 234 -12.74 12.05 -10.34
C ASN A 234 -12.42 13.02 -11.50
N ASN A 235 -11.24 13.65 -11.46
CA ASN A 235 -10.84 14.61 -12.49
C ASN A 235 -10.52 13.88 -13.80
N ASN A 236 -10.86 14.43 -14.96
CA ASN A 236 -10.60 13.80 -16.26
C ASN A 236 -11.20 12.37 -16.39
N GLY A 237 -12.36 12.14 -15.76
CA GLY A 237 -13.20 10.96 -15.94
C GLY A 237 -13.10 9.93 -14.82
N ASN A 238 -14.18 9.16 -14.64
CA ASN A 238 -14.26 8.13 -13.61
C ASN A 238 -13.53 6.83 -13.98
N CYS A 239 -13.58 6.41 -15.24
CA CYS A 239 -12.99 5.15 -15.68
C CYS A 239 -12.37 5.22 -17.08
N VAL A 240 -11.31 4.46 -17.31
CA VAL A 240 -10.70 4.27 -18.64
C VAL A 240 -10.22 2.82 -18.82
N PRO A 241 -10.46 2.18 -19.96
CA PRO A 241 -11.44 2.56 -20.98
C PRO A 241 -12.88 2.56 -20.41
N VAL A 242 -13.75 3.43 -20.91
CA VAL A 242 -15.13 3.60 -20.37
C VAL A 242 -16.00 2.35 -20.58
N SER A 243 -15.75 1.58 -21.65
CA SER A 243 -16.57 0.43 -22.04
C SER A 243 -16.21 -0.89 -21.34
N THR A 244 -15.11 -0.96 -20.61
CA THR A 244 -14.61 -2.22 -20.02
C THR A 244 -15.05 -2.44 -18.58
N ILE A 245 -15.62 -1.43 -17.93
CA ILE A 245 -16.01 -1.49 -16.51
C ILE A 245 -17.51 -1.28 -16.36
N THR A 246 -18.27 -2.37 -16.38
CA THR A 246 -19.73 -2.33 -16.22
C THR A 246 -20.11 -1.60 -14.93
N GLY A 247 -21.00 -0.61 -15.06
CA GLY A 247 -21.48 0.20 -13.94
C GLY A 247 -20.57 1.36 -13.56
N CYS A 248 -19.43 1.55 -14.23
CA CYS A 248 -18.69 2.80 -14.15
C CYS A 248 -19.15 3.75 -15.25
N VAL A 249 -19.77 4.85 -14.86
CA VAL A 249 -20.17 5.91 -15.78
C VAL A 249 -19.20 7.09 -15.65
N GLY A 250 -18.86 7.69 -16.80
CA GLY A 250 -17.96 8.83 -16.92
C GLY A 250 -18.41 10.02 -16.10
#